data_AF-A0A9X2CCJ9-F1
#
_entry.id   AF-A0A9X2CCJ9-F1
#
_cell.length_a   1.000
_cell.length_b   1.000
_cell.length_c   1.000
_cell.angle_alpha   90.00
_cell.angle_beta   90.00
_cell.angle_gamma   90.00
#
_symmetry.space_group_name_H-M   'P 1'
#
loop_
_entity.id
_entity.type
_entity.pdbx_description
1 polymer ?
#
loop_
_entity_poly.entity_id
_entity_poly.type
_entity_poly.pdbx_seq_one_letter_code
_entity_poly.pdbx_strand_id
1 'polypeptide(L)' 'MTSISEQLSDALGIMVMGMGLVFTFLSILIVGIGIVAKLFPAPVADIPAPQAPSNTAEATRLDPKLVAAITSAIHQYRAK' A
#
# COMPACT_ATOMS: atom_id res chain seq x y z
N MET A 1 32.79 -40.19 -29.79
CA MET A 1 33.11 -38.81 -29.35
C MET A 1 31.82 -38.01 -29.50
N THR A 2 31.09 -37.77 -28.42
CA THR A 2 29.86 -36.98 -28.49
C THR A 2 30.22 -35.53 -28.78
N SER A 3 29.57 -34.95 -29.78
CA SER A 3 29.86 -33.60 -30.25
C SER A 3 29.52 -32.59 -29.14
N ILE A 4 30.38 -31.58 -28.93
CA ILE A 4 30.21 -30.54 -27.89
C ILE A 4 28.84 -29.85 -27.99
N SER A 5 28.28 -29.75 -29.20
CA SER A 5 26.93 -29.24 -29.46
C SER A 5 25.83 -30.00 -28.71
N GLU A 6 25.96 -31.32 -28.57
CA GLU A 6 24.98 -32.19 -27.92
C GLU A 6 25.03 -32.03 -26.39
N GLN A 7 26.23 -31.85 -25.83
CA GLN A 7 26.41 -31.53 -24.41
C GLN A 7 25.85 -30.15 -24.07
N LEU A 8 26.00 -29.17 -24.96
CA LEU A 8 25.41 -27.84 -24.78
C LEU A 8 23.87 -27.89 -24.83
N SER A 9 23.27 -28.68 -25.73
CA SER A 9 21.81 -28.82 -25.79
C SER A 9 21.26 -29.48 -24.52
N ASP A 10 21.95 -30.50 -24.00
CA ASP A 10 21.57 -31.14 -22.75
C ASP A 10 21.69 -30.17 -21.57
N ALA A 11 22.82 -29.46 -21.46
CA ALA A 11 23.02 -28.47 -20.40
C ALA A 11 21.95 -27.35 -20.43
N LEU A 12 21.56 -26.91 -21.63
CA LEU A 12 20.48 -25.94 -21.81
C LEU A 12 19.13 -26.52 -21.35
N GLY A 13 18.84 -27.79 -21.65
CA GLY A 13 17.66 -28.48 -21.16
C GLY A 13 17.59 -28.53 -19.63
N ILE A 14 18.71 -28.85 -18.98
CA ILE A 14 18.81 -28.86 -17.50
C ILE A 14 18.65 -27.45 -16.92
N MET A 15 19.21 -26.40 -17.56
CA MET A 15 19.04 -25.01 -17.14
C MET A 15 17.56 -24.59 -17.16
N VAL A 16 16.86 -24.88 -18.26
CA VAL A 16 15.43 -24.56 -18.39
C VAL A 16 14.60 -25.33 -17.38
N MET A 17 14.91 -26.61 -17.15
CA MET A 17 14.23 -27.44 -16.14
C MET A 17 14.43 -26.87 -14.72
N GLY A 18 15.66 -26.48 -14.39
CA GLY A 18 15.98 -25.82 -13.11
C GLY A 18 15.26 -24.49 -12.93
N MET A 19 15.26 -23.64 -13.97
CA MET A 19 14.55 -22.36 -13.94
C MET A 19 13.03 -22.54 -13.80
N GLY A 20 12.46 -23.55 -14.48
CA GLY A 20 11.05 -23.90 -14.38
C GLY A 20 10.64 -24.34 -12.97
N LEU A 21 11.48 -25.15 -12.31
CA LEU A 21 11.23 -25.58 -10.92
C LEU A 21 11.25 -24.40 -9.96
N VAL A 22 12.26 -23.52 -10.06
CA VAL A 22 12.36 -22.31 -9.23
C VAL A 22 11.14 -21.41 -9.43
N PHE A 23 10.72 -21.21 -10.69
CA PHE A 23 9.53 -20.41 -10.99
C PHE A 23 8.25 -21.02 -10.42
N THR A 24 8.10 -22.35 -10.50
CA THR A 24 6.96 -23.07 -9.93
C THR A 24 6.93 -22.92 -8.41
N PHE A 25 8.08 -23.09 -7.76
CA PHE A 25 8.21 -22.95 -6.31
C PHE A 25 7.88 -21.53 -5.83
N LEU A 26 8.42 -20.51 -6.48
CA LEU A 26 8.12 -19.11 -6.19
C LEU A 26 6.64 -18.79 -6.41
N SER A 27 6.04 -19.30 -7.50
CA SER A 27 4.61 -19.10 -7.78
C SER A 27 3.73 -19.68 -6.67
N ILE A 28 4.04 -20.88 -6.20
CA ILE A 28 3.34 -21.50 -5.06
C ILE A 28 3.51 -20.66 -3.79
N LEU A 29 4.73 -20.14 -3.53
CA LEU A 29 5.01 -19.32 -2.37
C LEU A 29 4.23 -18.00 -2.40
N ILE A 30 4.17 -17.33 -3.55
CA ILE A 30 3.40 -16.10 -3.77
C ILE A 30 1.90 -16.35 -3.53
N VAL A 31 1.36 -17.44 -4.07
CA VAL A 31 -0.04 -17.85 -3.82
C VAL A 31 -0.27 -18.12 -2.33
N GLY A 32 0.65 -18.80 -1.67
CA GLY A 32 0.58 -19.06 -0.22
C GLY A 32 0.55 -17.78 0.60
N ILE A 33 1.43 -16.81 0.31
CA ILE A 33 1.43 -15.49 0.96
C ILE A 33 0.11 -14.77 0.72
N GLY A 34 -0.45 -14.85 -0.50
CA GLY A 34 -1.76 -14.28 -0.82
C GLY A 34 -2.91 -14.91 -0.01
N ILE A 35 -2.89 -16.24 0.17
CA ILE A 35 -3.87 -16.94 1.01
C ILE A 35 -3.76 -16.48 2.46
N VAL A 36 -2.53 -16.38 2.99
CA VAL A 36 -2.29 -15.91 4.37
C VAL A 36 -2.79 -14.47 4.54
N ALA A 37 -2.49 -13.57 3.60
CA ALA A 37 -2.95 -12.18 3.63
C ALA A 37 -4.48 -12.07 3.57
N LYS A 38 -5.14 -12.99 2.87
CA LYS A 38 -6.61 -13.03 2.79
C LYS A 38 -7.26 -13.67 4.03
N LEU A 39 -6.60 -14.66 4.64
CA LEU A 39 -7.10 -15.36 5.83
C LEU A 39 -6.91 -14.53 7.11
N PHE A 40 -5.83 -13.76 7.18
CA PHE A 40 -5.54 -12.81 8.24
C PHE A 40 -5.50 -11.40 7.68
N PRO A 41 -6.66 -10.82 7.32
CA PRO A 41 -6.70 -9.41 6.95
C PRO A 41 -6.22 -8.61 8.16
N ALA A 42 -5.09 -7.91 7.99
CA ALA A 42 -4.65 -6.95 8.97
C ALA A 42 -5.80 -5.95 9.19
N PRO A 43 -6.10 -5.54 10.45
CA PRO A 43 -7.02 -4.45 10.69
C PRO A 43 -6.52 -3.26 9.86
N VAL A 44 -7.25 -2.94 8.81
CA VAL A 44 -7.06 -1.70 8.08
C VAL A 44 -7.41 -0.64 9.10
N ALA A 45 -6.41 -0.10 9.80
CA ALA A 45 -6.55 1.23 10.33
C ALA A 45 -6.95 2.05 9.11
N ASP A 46 -8.13 2.67 9.15
CA ASP A 46 -8.59 3.61 8.14
C ASP A 46 -7.49 4.67 8.00
N ILE A 47 -6.53 4.42 7.09
CA ILE A 47 -5.58 5.41 6.67
C ILE A 47 -6.46 6.32 5.84
N PRO A 48 -6.79 7.54 6.31
CA PRO A 48 -7.63 8.42 5.54
C PRO A 48 -6.95 8.57 4.18
N ALA A 49 -7.66 8.20 3.11
CA ALA A 49 -7.17 8.41 1.76
C ALA A 49 -6.65 9.86 1.69
N PRO A 50 -5.44 10.11 1.14
CA PRO A 50 -4.94 11.47 1.02
C PRO A 50 -6.00 12.31 0.33
N GLN A 51 -6.68 13.17 1.10
CA GLN A 51 -7.70 14.03 0.54
C GLN A 51 -6.97 14.94 -0.43
N ALA A 52 -7.32 14.83 -1.72
CA ALA A 52 -6.89 15.78 -2.72
C ALA A 52 -7.19 17.18 -2.16
N PRO A 53 -6.24 18.15 -2.24
CA PRO A 53 -6.47 19.47 -1.68
C PRO A 53 -7.70 20.07 -2.37
N SER A 54 -8.82 20.11 -1.65
CA SER A 54 -10.00 20.84 -2.09
C SER A 54 -9.58 22.30 -2.13
N ASN A 55 -9.48 22.83 -3.32
CA ASN A 55 -9.14 24.22 -3.55
C ASN A 55 -10.35 25.08 -3.13
N THR A 56 -10.52 25.29 -1.82
CA THR A 56 -11.58 26.14 -1.26
C THR A 56 -11.12 27.60 -1.36
N ALA A 57 -11.15 28.11 -2.59
CA ALA A 57 -11.42 29.53 -2.78
C ALA A 57 -12.92 29.75 -2.57
N GLU A 58 -13.28 30.86 -1.92
CA GLU A 58 -14.63 31.32 -1.54
C GLU A 58 -15.09 30.83 -0.16
N ALA A 59 -15.32 31.67 0.86
CA ALA A 59 -15.44 33.11 0.91
C ALA A 59 -15.05 33.61 2.31
N THR A 60 -14.52 34.84 2.37
CA THR A 60 -14.40 35.68 3.57
C THR A 60 -15.76 35.89 4.23
N ARG A 61 -16.27 34.87 4.89
CA ARG A 61 -17.35 34.95 5.86
C ARG A 61 -16.71 34.43 7.13
N LEU A 62 -16.40 35.34 8.05
CA LEU A 62 -15.84 35.01 9.36
C LEU A 62 -16.54 33.76 9.88
N ASP A 63 -15.78 32.68 10.05
CA ASP A 63 -16.33 31.38 10.42
C ASP A 63 -17.15 31.59 11.72
N PRO A 64 -18.47 31.32 11.72
CA PRO A 64 -19.31 31.46 12.91
C PRO A 64 -18.73 30.73 14.12
N LYS A 65 -17.97 29.65 13.87
CA LYS A 65 -17.25 28.90 14.90
C LYS A 65 -16.11 29.71 15.53
N LEU A 66 -15.37 30.48 14.74
CA LEU A 66 -14.30 31.34 15.22
C LEU A 66 -14.88 32.46 16.10
N VAL A 67 -15.99 33.08 15.66
CA VAL A 67 -16.68 34.12 16.43
C VAL A 67 -17.23 33.59 17.76
N ALA A 68 -17.82 32.39 17.76
CA ALA A 68 -18.29 31.74 18.98
C ALA A 68 -17.15 31.41 19.97
N ALA A 69 -16.01 30.93 19.46
CA ALA A 69 -14.83 30.64 20.28
C ALA A 69 -14.21 31.90 20.91
N ILE A 70 -14.12 32.99 20.14
CA ILE A 70 -13.63 34.27 20.68
C ILE A 70 -14.61 34.82 21.73
N THR A 71 -15.92 34.72 21.48
CA THR A 71 -16.94 35.19 22.42
C THR A 71 -16.91 34.44 23.74
N SER A 72 -16.75 33.11 23.72
CA SER A 72 -16.66 32.31 24.94
C SER A 72 -15.39 32.62 25.73
N ALA A 73 -14.26 32.83 25.06
CA ALA A 73 -13.01 33.20 25.69
C ALA A 73 -13.11 34.56 26.41
N ILE A 74 -13.74 35.57 25.78
CA ILE A 74 -13.96 36.88 26.38
C ILE A 74 -14.91 36.77 27.60
N HIS A 75 -15.98 35.99 27.47
CA HIS A 75 -16.93 35.77 28.57
C HIS A 75 -16.25 35.11 29.78
N GLN A 76 -15.36 34.15 29.53
CA GLN A 76 -14.60 33.47 30.58
C GLN A 76 -13.57 34.39 31.25
N TYR A 77 -12.93 35.29 30.50
CA TYR A 77 -12.02 36.29 31.05
C TYR A 77 -12.73 37.34 31.91
N ARG A 78 -13.93 37.78 31.52
CA ARG A 78 -14.73 38.75 32.31
C ARG A 78 -15.42 38.16 33.54
N ALA A 79 -15.58 36.83 33.56
CA ALA A 79 -16.15 36.10 34.71
C ALA A 79 -15.08 35.68 35.73
N LYS A 80 -13.79 35.92 35.43
CA LYS A 80 -12.69 35.92 36.40
C LYS A 80 -12.45 37.34 36.90
#